data_AF-A0A1Y3NS25-F1
#
_entry.id   AF-A0A1Y3NS25-F1
#
_cell.length_a   1.000
_cell.length_b   1.000
_cell.length_c   1.000
_cell.angle_alpha   90.00
_cell.angle_beta   90.00
_cell.angle_gamma   90.00
#
_symmetry.space_group_name_H-M   'P 1'
#
loop_
_entity.id
_entity.type
_entity.pdbx_description
1 polymer ?
#
loop_
_entity_poly.entity_id
_entity_poly.type
_entity_poly.pdbx_seq_one_letter_code
_entity_poly.pdbx_strand_id
1 'polypeptide(L)'
;TETGTCSLIDLIYSFRETINSPFPEIKSQETQRALEMLKKIKDELFLDKYFKSNAELVFEQFNDKNILFMRYWYIPEVVSFKQTKLPGYKKGISGSTIGGSNIGICKFISENNKIASSKVIKYLSSKELQKKSLIERKLYSSIKSLYDDDEVCKSIDCEFFKSHQLIGRPINKTHKYDQYSDKMRKYFYEYLYENENIITVLQKIENLTKLYQISVKTDDSVIGLIYLIVISVLSIIILSSLIVNFIQKFVPYFDFLSFEFWILSILGIIIIMFTGITEYGKLTIIKCHLKMIMLTFGFTLYTIPFLHRLVINFPEKNKISTWSQKHKYTFLFIFILIDIITNSLLFIHYYEIKDEIEIDNKNKKLDFINNVNKRFIDSNTTTSLKSYQTNTFKTISVIENEQNEDELDIKLKNVMSKIIQYHYKRSSVNIDSENSVYSSFKNH
;
A
#
# COMPACT_ATOMS: atom_id res chain seq x y z
N THR A 1 -11.17 -3.73 22.48
CA THR A 1 -10.43 -2.45 22.62
C THR A 1 -8.98 -2.65 22.22
N GLU A 2 -8.20 -1.58 22.03
CA GLU A 2 -6.77 -1.63 21.72
C GLU A 2 -5.96 -2.49 22.72
N THR A 3 -6.36 -2.51 24.00
CA THR A 3 -5.75 -3.38 25.01
C THR A 3 -5.73 -4.86 24.61
N GLY A 4 -6.78 -5.34 23.92
CA GLY A 4 -6.83 -6.71 23.40
C GLY A 4 -5.77 -6.96 22.33
N THR A 5 -5.55 -5.99 21.43
CA THR A 5 -4.47 -6.07 20.42
C THR A 5 -3.11 -6.12 21.09
N CYS A 6 -2.87 -5.27 22.09
CA CYS A 6 -1.63 -5.28 22.86
C CYS A 6 -1.39 -6.63 23.54
N SER A 7 -2.40 -7.22 24.19
CA SER A 7 -2.27 -8.54 24.82
C SER A 7 -1.92 -9.65 23.81
N LEU A 8 -2.49 -9.57 22.60
CA LEU A 8 -2.17 -10.52 21.53
C LEU A 8 -0.74 -10.32 21.00
N ILE A 9 -0.30 -9.08 20.84
CA ILE A 9 1.09 -8.75 20.46
C ILE A 9 2.06 -9.23 21.54
N ASP A 10 1.76 -9.01 22.83
CA ASP A 10 2.56 -9.47 23.97
C ASP A 10 2.80 -10.98 23.90
N LEU A 11 1.71 -11.71 23.69
CA LEU A 11 1.72 -13.17 23.61
C LEU A 11 2.47 -13.66 22.39
N ILE A 12 2.17 -13.16 21.18
CA ILE A 12 2.87 -13.58 19.96
C ILE A 12 4.36 -13.28 20.09
N TYR A 13 4.72 -12.10 20.60
CA TYR A 13 6.11 -11.74 20.80
C TYR A 13 6.81 -12.65 21.81
N SER A 14 6.12 -13.16 22.83
CA SER A 14 6.69 -14.06 23.84
C SER A 14 6.93 -15.49 23.35
N PHE A 15 6.48 -15.83 22.13
CA PHE A 15 6.68 -17.14 21.49
C PHE A 15 7.89 -17.21 20.55
N ARG A 16 8.65 -16.12 20.42
CA ARG A 16 9.88 -16.10 19.64
C ARG A 16 10.96 -17.02 20.20
N GLU A 17 11.89 -17.43 19.35
CA GLU A 17 12.87 -18.47 19.67
C GLU A 17 13.96 -18.03 20.67
N THR A 18 14.38 -16.77 20.63
CA THR A 18 15.40 -16.16 21.53
C THR A 18 15.02 -14.74 21.94
N ILE A 19 15.66 -14.20 23.00
CA ILE A 19 15.39 -12.83 23.48
C ILE A 19 15.55 -11.78 22.37
N ASN A 20 16.56 -11.95 21.51
CA ASN A 20 16.91 -11.04 20.43
C ASN A 20 16.19 -11.33 19.10
N SER A 21 15.38 -12.39 19.04
CA SER A 21 14.59 -12.69 17.85
C SER A 21 13.60 -11.54 17.56
N PRO A 22 13.33 -11.24 16.27
CA PRO A 22 12.33 -10.25 15.91
C PRO A 22 10.93 -10.72 16.30
N PHE A 23 9.95 -9.84 16.11
CA PHE A 23 8.54 -10.24 16.20
C PHE A 23 8.24 -11.37 15.20
N PRO A 24 7.64 -12.49 15.62
CA PRO A 24 7.31 -13.59 14.72
C PRO A 24 6.45 -13.17 13.53
N GLU A 25 6.70 -13.75 12.36
CA GLU A 25 5.83 -13.50 11.21
C GLU A 25 4.41 -14.02 11.49
N ILE A 26 3.39 -13.34 10.95
CA ILE A 26 1.99 -13.66 11.28
C ILE A 26 1.64 -15.12 10.93
N LYS A 27 2.17 -15.66 9.83
CA LYS A 27 1.93 -17.06 9.42
C LYS A 27 2.92 -18.08 9.99
N SER A 28 3.89 -17.63 10.79
CA SER A 28 4.93 -18.51 11.37
C SER A 28 4.35 -19.54 12.34
N GLN A 29 5.10 -20.60 12.58
CA GLN A 29 4.74 -21.64 13.54
C GLN A 29 4.74 -21.10 14.98
N GLU A 30 5.57 -20.12 15.29
CA GLU A 30 5.61 -19.40 16.57
C GLU A 30 4.28 -18.69 16.83
N THR A 31 3.77 -17.95 15.83
CA THR A 31 2.46 -17.29 15.94
C THR A 31 1.32 -18.30 16.06
N GLN A 32 1.38 -19.40 15.30
CA GLN A 32 0.39 -20.49 15.41
C GLN A 32 0.36 -21.07 16.84
N ARG A 33 1.52 -21.46 17.37
CA ARG A 33 1.69 -21.96 18.74
C ARG A 33 1.18 -20.97 19.79
N ALA A 34 1.42 -19.67 19.59
CA ALA A 34 0.96 -18.63 20.52
C ALA A 34 -0.56 -18.60 20.64
N LEU A 35 -1.26 -18.67 19.52
CA LEU A 35 -2.72 -18.61 19.48
C LEU A 35 -3.37 -19.92 19.94
N GLU A 36 -2.79 -21.05 19.56
CA GLU A 36 -3.20 -22.36 20.07
C GLU A 36 -3.09 -22.41 21.60
N MET A 37 -1.99 -21.89 22.15
CA MET A 37 -1.83 -21.77 23.60
C MET A 37 -2.88 -20.83 24.20
N LEU A 38 -3.17 -19.70 23.56
CA LEU A 38 -4.21 -18.78 24.03
C LEU A 38 -5.59 -19.45 24.09
N LYS A 39 -5.95 -20.19 23.03
CA LYS A 39 -7.21 -20.93 22.95
C LYS A 39 -7.26 -22.03 24.01
N LYS A 40 -6.16 -22.78 24.18
CA LYS A 40 -6.01 -23.79 25.23
C LYS A 40 -6.23 -23.19 26.63
N ILE A 41 -5.56 -22.08 26.96
CA ILE A 41 -5.73 -21.39 28.25
C ILE A 41 -7.19 -20.95 28.45
N LYS A 42 -7.81 -20.38 27.41
CA LYS A 42 -9.21 -19.96 27.46
C LYS A 42 -10.15 -21.13 27.76
N ASP A 43 -9.97 -22.24 27.05
CA ASP A 43 -10.86 -23.39 27.08
C ASP A 43 -10.67 -24.24 28.34
N GLU A 44 -9.43 -24.54 28.73
CA GLU A 44 -9.14 -25.35 29.92
C GLU A 44 -9.49 -24.64 31.24
N LEU A 45 -9.44 -23.30 31.27
CA LEU A 45 -9.73 -22.49 32.46
C LEU A 45 -11.12 -21.82 32.41
N PHE A 46 -11.93 -22.11 31.39
CA PHE A 46 -13.29 -21.57 31.21
C PHE A 46 -13.36 -20.03 31.31
N LEU A 47 -12.42 -19.34 30.67
CA LEU A 47 -12.21 -17.88 30.82
C LEU A 47 -13.00 -17.01 29.83
N ASP A 48 -14.04 -17.53 29.19
CA ASP A 48 -14.80 -16.81 28.15
C ASP A 48 -15.31 -15.45 28.63
N LYS A 49 -15.84 -15.40 29.85
CA LYS A 49 -16.32 -14.15 30.47
C LYS A 49 -15.20 -13.12 30.57
N TYR A 50 -14.04 -13.53 31.10
CA TYR A 50 -12.91 -12.62 31.34
C TYR A 50 -12.24 -12.16 30.04
N PHE A 51 -12.12 -13.02 29.04
CA PHE A 51 -11.54 -12.64 27.74
C PHE A 51 -12.43 -11.67 26.96
N LYS A 52 -13.76 -11.71 27.17
CA LYS A 52 -14.73 -10.77 26.59
C LYS A 52 -14.89 -9.48 27.43
N SER A 53 -14.31 -9.43 28.62
CA SER A 53 -14.48 -8.32 29.55
C SER A 53 -13.71 -7.08 29.11
N ASN A 54 -14.22 -5.90 29.48
CA ASN A 54 -13.53 -4.64 29.30
C ASN A 54 -12.47 -4.42 30.41
N ALA A 55 -11.65 -3.38 30.27
CA ALA A 55 -10.58 -3.09 31.21
C ALA A 55 -11.07 -2.67 32.60
N GLU A 56 -12.29 -2.12 32.70
CA GLU A 56 -12.92 -1.72 33.96
C GLU A 56 -13.31 -2.93 34.79
N LEU A 57 -13.95 -3.93 34.17
CA LEU A 57 -14.33 -5.16 34.85
C LEU A 57 -13.09 -5.91 35.37
N VAL A 58 -11.99 -5.93 34.61
CA VAL A 58 -10.71 -6.50 35.07
C VAL A 58 -10.12 -5.66 36.23
N PHE A 59 -10.37 -4.35 36.29
CA PHE A 59 -9.91 -3.54 37.41
C PHE A 59 -10.67 -3.86 38.72
N GLU A 60 -11.96 -4.14 38.65
CA GLU A 60 -12.74 -4.57 39.82
C GLU A 60 -12.23 -5.87 40.45
N GLN A 61 -11.55 -6.68 39.63
CA GLN A 61 -10.97 -7.96 40.05
C GLN A 61 -9.70 -7.85 40.91
N PHE A 62 -9.08 -6.67 41.04
CA PHE A 62 -7.86 -6.50 41.86
C PHE A 62 -8.06 -6.80 43.36
N ASN A 63 -9.31 -6.81 43.82
CA ASN A 63 -9.67 -7.15 45.20
C ASN A 63 -10.26 -8.56 45.33
N ASP A 64 -10.42 -9.29 44.23
CA ASP A 64 -10.91 -10.67 44.26
C ASP A 64 -9.79 -11.61 44.73
N LYS A 65 -10.02 -12.28 45.86
CA LYS A 65 -9.09 -13.25 46.43
C LYS A 65 -9.04 -14.57 45.67
N ASN A 66 -9.93 -14.77 44.69
CA ASN A 66 -9.98 -15.96 43.84
C ASN A 66 -9.03 -15.90 42.63
N ILE A 67 -8.31 -14.79 42.45
CA ILE A 67 -7.42 -14.60 41.31
C ILE A 67 -5.97 -14.83 41.71
N LEU A 68 -5.36 -15.84 41.10
CA LEU A 68 -3.95 -16.15 41.32
C LEU A 68 -3.02 -15.37 40.37
N PHE A 69 -3.44 -15.22 39.11
CA PHE A 69 -2.69 -14.50 38.09
C PHE A 69 -3.59 -13.57 37.31
N MET A 70 -3.10 -12.35 37.06
CA MET A 70 -3.79 -11.37 36.25
C MET A 70 -2.79 -10.59 35.39
N ARG A 71 -3.17 -10.35 34.14
CA ARG A 71 -2.46 -9.44 33.26
C ARG A 71 -3.19 -8.11 33.22
N TYR A 72 -2.50 -7.04 33.59
CA TYR A 72 -3.00 -5.69 33.48
C TYR A 72 -1.86 -4.72 33.12
N TRP A 73 -2.23 -3.48 32.82
CA TRP A 73 -1.24 -2.40 32.73
C TRP A 73 -0.61 -2.15 34.11
N TYR A 74 0.61 -1.64 34.13
CA TYR A 74 1.29 -1.29 35.37
C TYR A 74 0.48 -0.21 36.11
N ILE A 75 0.11 -0.49 37.37
CA ILE A 75 -0.53 0.45 38.29
C ILE A 75 0.33 0.51 39.55
N PRO A 76 0.97 1.65 39.88
CA PRO A 76 1.89 1.73 41.00
C PRO A 76 1.23 1.58 42.38
N GLU A 77 -0.06 1.88 42.52
CA GLU A 77 -0.79 1.85 43.79
C GLU A 77 -1.35 0.46 44.16
N VAL A 78 -1.29 -0.52 43.26
CA VAL A 78 -1.81 -1.86 43.54
C VAL A 78 -0.79 -2.67 44.33
N VAL A 79 -1.10 -2.90 45.61
CA VAL A 79 -0.27 -3.68 46.55
C VAL A 79 -0.73 -5.14 46.73
N SER A 80 -1.92 -5.50 46.23
CA SER A 80 -2.50 -6.84 46.41
C SER A 80 -1.81 -7.93 45.58
N PHE A 81 -1.02 -7.55 44.57
CA PHE A 81 -0.33 -8.48 43.69
C PHE A 81 1.16 -8.21 43.63
N LYS A 82 1.95 -9.29 43.61
CA LYS A 82 3.36 -9.21 43.21
C LYS A 82 3.45 -9.05 41.70
N GLN A 83 4.04 -7.93 41.26
CA GLN A 83 4.27 -7.66 39.86
C GLN A 83 5.44 -8.50 39.34
N THR A 84 5.27 -9.10 38.16
CA THR A 84 6.32 -9.90 37.50
C THR A 84 6.23 -9.69 35.99
N LYS A 85 7.33 -9.95 35.27
CA LYS A 85 7.30 -9.94 33.81
C LYS A 85 6.36 -11.03 33.29
N LEU A 86 5.70 -10.77 32.16
CA LEU A 86 4.81 -11.75 31.55
C LEU A 86 5.57 -13.04 31.16
N PRO A 87 4.99 -14.23 31.38
CA PRO A 87 5.61 -15.47 30.95
C PRO A 87 5.65 -15.56 29.43
N GLY A 88 6.70 -16.19 28.91
CA GLY A 88 6.83 -16.57 27.50
C GLY A 88 6.91 -18.07 27.32
N TYR A 89 6.92 -18.50 26.05
CA TYR A 89 6.93 -19.91 25.69
C TYR A 89 8.18 -20.65 26.18
N LYS A 90 9.33 -19.95 26.23
CA LYS A 90 10.60 -20.48 26.75
C LYS A 90 11.06 -19.71 27.99
N LYS A 91 11.78 -20.42 28.86
CA LYS A 91 12.40 -19.81 30.06
C LYS A 91 13.25 -18.61 29.67
N GLY A 92 13.02 -17.48 30.36
CA GLY A 92 13.75 -16.23 30.12
C GLY A 92 13.16 -15.34 29.03
N ILE A 93 12.22 -15.82 28.21
CA ILE A 93 11.51 -15.04 27.19
C ILE A 93 10.22 -14.47 27.78
N SER A 94 9.91 -13.23 27.42
CA SER A 94 8.67 -12.51 27.75
C SER A 94 8.29 -11.59 26.59
N GLY A 95 7.08 -11.03 26.62
CA GLY A 95 6.70 -9.94 25.72
C GLY A 95 5.85 -8.91 26.43
N SER A 96 6.09 -7.63 26.17
CA SER A 96 5.31 -6.54 26.76
C SER A 96 5.25 -5.34 25.81
N THR A 97 4.05 -4.97 25.43
CA THR A 97 3.79 -3.89 24.47
C THR A 97 3.99 -2.56 25.17
N ILE A 98 4.70 -1.66 24.50
CA ILE A 98 4.91 -0.31 24.99
C ILE A 98 3.60 0.47 24.90
N GLY A 99 3.05 0.80 26.07
CA GLY A 99 1.93 1.72 26.23
C GLY A 99 2.37 3.18 26.39
N GLY A 100 1.47 4.01 26.91
CA GLY A 100 1.74 5.41 27.24
C GLY A 100 1.22 6.41 26.21
N SER A 101 1.54 7.67 26.47
CA SER A 101 1.07 8.82 25.69
C SER A 101 2.23 9.47 24.94
N ASN A 102 1.97 9.89 23.70
CA ASN A 102 2.88 10.73 22.93
C ASN A 102 2.46 12.19 23.05
N ILE A 103 3.43 13.10 23.04
CA ILE A 103 3.17 14.54 23.00
C ILE A 103 3.59 15.05 21.62
N GLY A 104 2.65 15.68 20.90
CA GLY A 104 2.87 16.27 19.58
C GLY A 104 2.70 17.78 19.59
N ILE A 105 3.40 18.48 18.70
CA ILE A 105 3.21 19.91 18.45
C ILE A 105 2.19 20.07 17.32
N CYS A 106 1.13 20.83 17.56
CA CYS A 106 0.12 21.11 16.55
C CYS A 106 0.75 21.82 15.34
N LYS A 107 0.46 21.37 14.12
CA LYS A 107 1.00 21.99 12.90
C LYS A 107 0.44 23.41 12.66
N PHE A 108 -0.74 23.71 13.21
CA PHE A 108 -1.55 24.90 12.90
C PHE A 108 -1.35 26.09 13.84
N ILE A 109 -0.41 26.01 14.80
CA ILE A 109 -0.06 27.15 15.66
C ILE A 109 1.06 28.00 15.06
N SER A 110 1.23 29.22 15.56
CA SER A 110 2.29 30.14 15.11
C SER A 110 3.69 29.57 15.36
N GLU A 111 4.68 30.00 14.58
CA GLU A 111 6.05 29.49 14.70
C GLU A 111 6.66 29.78 16.07
N ASN A 112 6.39 30.96 16.63
CA ASN A 112 6.78 31.31 18.00
C ASN A 112 6.18 30.32 19.02
N ASN A 113 4.91 29.92 18.84
CA ASN A 113 4.27 28.94 19.71
C ASN A 113 4.87 27.54 19.52
N LYS A 114 5.24 27.14 18.29
CA LYS A 114 5.95 25.87 18.09
C LYS A 114 7.30 25.84 18.79
N ILE A 115 8.07 26.94 18.74
CA ILE A 115 9.34 27.09 19.46
C ILE A 115 9.14 27.05 20.97
N ALA A 116 8.10 27.71 21.49
CA ALA A 116 7.76 27.63 22.91
C ALA A 116 7.33 26.21 23.32
N SER A 117 6.46 25.57 22.54
CA SER A 117 6.02 24.19 22.78
C SER A 117 7.18 23.20 22.73
N SER A 118 8.15 23.36 21.83
CA SER A 118 9.32 22.47 21.76
C SER A 118 10.20 22.58 23.00
N LYS A 119 10.34 23.79 23.58
CA LYS A 119 11.02 23.99 24.88
C LYS A 119 10.28 23.30 26.01
N VAL A 120 8.94 23.40 26.06
CA VAL A 120 8.11 22.71 27.05
C VAL A 120 8.27 21.20 26.93
N ILE A 121 8.18 20.65 25.72
CA ILE A 121 8.35 19.21 25.49
C ILE A 121 9.75 18.75 25.90
N LYS A 122 10.80 19.52 25.57
CA LYS A 122 12.18 19.22 25.97
C LYS A 122 12.33 19.17 27.49
N TYR A 123 11.66 20.07 28.22
CA TYR A 123 11.64 20.03 29.68
C TYR A 123 10.85 18.82 30.21
N LEU A 124 9.66 18.55 29.65
CA LEU A 124 8.81 17.43 30.06
C LEU A 124 9.46 16.06 29.84
N SER A 125 10.26 15.93 28.78
CA SER A 125 11.02 14.71 28.45
C SER A 125 12.44 14.71 29.01
N SER A 126 12.83 15.71 29.80
CA SER A 126 14.16 15.78 30.40
C SER A 126 14.39 14.63 31.38
N LYS A 127 15.64 14.15 31.45
CA LYS A 127 16.02 13.07 32.39
C LYS A 127 15.70 13.45 33.84
N GLU A 128 15.89 14.72 34.21
CA GLU A 128 15.60 15.25 35.55
C GLU A 128 14.12 15.19 35.91
N LEU A 129 13.22 15.69 35.04
CA LEU A 129 11.78 15.66 35.34
C LEU A 129 11.23 14.22 35.30
N GLN A 130 11.73 13.40 34.38
CA GLN A 130 11.37 11.99 34.31
C GLN A 130 11.83 11.23 35.56
N LYS A 131 13.06 11.49 36.05
CA LYS A 131 13.56 10.97 37.34
C LYS A 131 12.65 11.36 38.50
N LYS A 132 12.31 12.65 38.59
CA LYS A 132 11.41 13.18 39.62
C LYS A 132 10.03 12.52 39.58
N SER A 133 9.43 12.41 38.40
CA SER A 133 8.12 11.76 38.22
C SER A 133 8.13 10.29 38.61
N LEU A 134 9.24 9.62 38.34
CA LEU A 134 9.44 8.21 38.66
C LEU A 134 9.64 8.00 40.17
N ILE A 135 10.38 8.85 40.86
CA ILE A 135 10.55 8.78 42.33
C ILE A 135 9.27 9.17 43.06
N GLU A 136 8.67 10.32 42.72
CA GLU A 136 7.55 10.89 43.48
C GLU A 136 6.21 10.23 43.16
N ARG A 137 6.00 9.84 41.91
CA ARG A 137 4.71 9.33 41.43
C ARG A 137 4.77 7.88 40.96
N LYS A 138 5.95 7.25 41.03
CA LYS A 138 6.16 5.87 40.54
C LYS A 138 5.72 5.68 39.08
N LEU A 139 5.75 6.75 38.30
CA LEU A 139 5.44 6.70 36.87
C LEU A 139 6.66 6.20 36.11
N TYR A 140 6.51 5.11 35.37
CA TYR A 140 7.61 4.55 34.59
C TYR A 140 8.07 5.53 33.51
N SER A 141 9.38 5.52 33.24
CA SER A 141 9.99 6.29 32.16
C SER A 141 10.51 5.37 31.06
N SER A 142 10.48 5.84 29.81
CA SER A 142 11.14 5.15 28.70
C SER A 142 12.66 5.36 28.68
N ILE A 143 13.20 6.24 29.54
CA ILE A 143 14.64 6.52 29.62
C ILE A 143 15.33 5.42 30.42
N LYS A 144 15.92 4.45 29.71
CA LYS A 144 16.56 3.27 30.33
C LYS A 144 17.62 3.61 31.39
N SER A 145 18.43 4.64 31.14
CA SER A 145 19.51 5.05 32.05
C SER A 145 19.03 5.68 33.38
N LEU A 146 17.72 5.82 33.59
CA LEU A 146 17.17 6.16 34.90
C LEU A 146 17.10 4.95 35.82
N TYR A 147 17.02 3.74 35.27
CA TYR A 147 16.96 2.51 36.07
C TYR A 147 18.34 2.05 36.54
N ASP A 148 19.42 2.71 36.11
CA ASP A 148 20.79 2.49 36.60
C ASP A 148 21.16 3.49 37.71
N ASP A 149 20.24 4.39 38.07
CA ASP A 149 20.45 5.41 39.10
C ASP A 149 20.07 4.87 40.48
N ASP A 150 21.04 4.83 41.40
CA ASP A 150 20.84 4.29 42.75
C ASP A 150 19.73 4.99 43.54
N GLU A 151 19.51 6.29 43.30
CA GLU A 151 18.43 7.03 43.97
C GLU A 151 17.06 6.55 43.48
N VAL A 152 16.95 6.31 42.17
CA VAL A 152 15.74 5.77 41.55
C VAL A 152 15.46 4.37 42.08
N CYS A 153 16.47 3.51 42.13
CA CYS A 153 16.31 2.11 42.53
C CYS A 153 16.06 1.91 44.03
N LYS A 154 16.26 2.94 44.85
CA LYS A 154 15.79 2.96 46.25
C LYS A 154 14.28 3.17 46.34
N SER A 155 13.66 3.82 45.36
CA SER A 155 12.23 4.16 45.38
C SER A 155 11.36 3.18 44.60
N ILE A 156 11.92 2.49 43.60
CA ILE A 156 11.19 1.55 42.73
C ILE A 156 12.00 0.28 42.45
N ASP A 157 11.32 -0.78 42.02
CA ASP A 157 11.96 -2.03 41.59
C ASP A 157 12.59 -1.91 40.20
N CYS A 158 13.80 -1.38 40.13
CA CYS A 158 14.55 -1.25 38.88
C CYS A 158 14.79 -2.58 38.17
N GLU A 159 15.01 -3.68 38.90
CA GLU A 159 15.28 -4.99 38.32
C GLU A 159 14.05 -5.51 37.57
N PHE A 160 12.86 -5.32 38.15
CA PHE A 160 11.60 -5.58 37.45
C PHE A 160 11.54 -4.82 36.12
N PHE A 161 11.75 -3.50 36.11
CA PHE A 161 11.67 -2.70 34.88
C PHE A 161 12.74 -3.07 33.85
N LYS A 162 13.99 -3.32 34.27
CA LYS A 162 15.08 -3.76 33.38
C LYS A 162 14.81 -5.11 32.74
N SER A 163 14.07 -5.99 33.43
CA SER A 163 13.79 -7.35 32.95
C SER A 163 12.78 -7.41 31.79
N HIS A 164 12.09 -6.30 31.47
CA HIS A 164 11.05 -6.27 30.44
C HIS A 164 11.60 -6.36 29.02
N GLN A 165 11.00 -7.24 28.23
CA GLN A 165 11.28 -7.37 26.80
C GLN A 165 10.18 -6.65 26.02
N LEU A 166 10.44 -5.37 25.76
CA LEU A 166 9.46 -4.44 25.22
C LEU A 166 9.31 -4.58 23.70
N ILE A 167 8.09 -4.46 23.21
CA ILE A 167 7.76 -4.43 21.78
C ILE A 167 6.87 -3.23 21.44
N GLY A 168 7.18 -2.55 20.33
CA GLY A 168 6.34 -1.48 19.81
C GLY A 168 5.11 -2.02 19.09
N ARG A 169 4.01 -1.27 19.12
CA ARG A 169 2.84 -1.55 18.28
C ARG A 169 3.20 -1.44 16.80
N PRO A 170 2.60 -2.23 15.90
CA PRO A 170 2.91 -2.23 14.47
C PRO A 170 2.30 -1.04 13.71
N ILE A 171 2.42 0.18 14.26
CA ILE A 171 1.85 1.42 13.71
C ILE A 171 2.42 1.79 12.34
N ASN A 172 3.62 1.29 12.00
CA ASN A 172 4.28 1.57 10.73
C ASN A 172 3.83 0.62 9.61
N LYS A 173 3.00 -0.39 9.89
CA LYS A 173 2.53 -1.34 8.86
C LYS A 173 1.47 -0.73 7.94
N THR A 174 0.72 0.26 8.41
CA THR A 174 -0.32 0.94 7.64
C THR A 174 -0.60 2.31 8.23
N HIS A 175 -0.97 3.27 7.36
CA HIS A 175 -1.42 4.59 7.79
C HIS A 175 -2.76 4.55 8.55
N LYS A 176 -3.52 3.45 8.43
CA LYS A 176 -4.84 3.26 9.07
C LYS A 176 -4.73 2.24 10.22
N TYR A 177 -3.83 2.50 11.17
CA TYR A 177 -3.53 1.57 12.28
C TYR A 177 -4.77 1.14 13.07
N ASP A 178 -5.67 2.07 13.40
CA ASP A 178 -6.85 1.76 14.22
C ASP A 178 -7.74 0.71 13.53
N GLN A 179 -7.97 0.86 12.22
CA GLN A 179 -8.72 -0.12 11.42
C GLN A 179 -8.00 -1.47 11.33
N TYR A 180 -6.67 -1.47 11.21
CA TYR A 180 -5.87 -2.69 11.24
C TYR A 180 -6.00 -3.41 12.57
N SER A 181 -5.83 -2.68 13.68
CA SER A 181 -5.95 -3.21 15.04
C SER A 181 -7.33 -3.81 15.28
N ASP A 182 -8.38 -3.13 14.84
CA ASP A 182 -9.76 -3.59 14.96
C ASP A 182 -10.02 -4.89 14.20
N LYS A 183 -9.59 -4.97 12.94
CA LYS A 183 -9.78 -6.19 12.12
C LYS A 183 -8.91 -7.35 12.57
N MET A 184 -7.67 -7.07 12.96
CA MET A 184 -6.77 -8.06 13.55
C MET A 184 -7.44 -8.74 14.75
N ARG A 185 -7.98 -7.96 15.70
CA ARG A 185 -8.73 -8.52 16.84
C ARG A 185 -9.97 -9.30 16.41
N LYS A 186 -10.74 -8.78 15.45
CA LYS A 186 -11.94 -9.45 14.95
C LYS A 186 -11.59 -10.85 14.42
N TYR A 187 -10.59 -10.97 13.56
CA TYR A 187 -10.16 -12.26 13.02
C TYR A 187 -9.64 -13.21 14.11
N PHE A 188 -8.97 -12.70 15.14
CA PHE A 188 -8.62 -13.54 16.29
C PHE A 188 -9.83 -14.03 17.09
N TYR A 189 -10.88 -13.22 17.20
CA TYR A 189 -12.12 -13.67 17.85
C TYR A 189 -12.83 -14.76 17.04
N GLU A 190 -12.77 -14.72 15.71
CA GLU A 190 -13.26 -15.82 14.86
C GLU A 190 -12.55 -17.14 15.22
N TYR A 191 -11.22 -17.12 15.43
CA TYR A 191 -10.48 -18.30 15.89
C TYR A 191 -10.86 -18.75 17.31
N LEU A 192 -10.92 -17.80 18.24
CA LEU A 192 -11.14 -18.10 19.67
C LEU A 192 -12.57 -18.57 19.96
N TYR A 193 -13.57 -18.06 19.26
CA TYR A 193 -14.99 -18.25 19.62
C TYR A 193 -15.84 -18.88 18.52
N GLU A 194 -15.46 -18.73 17.25
CA GLU A 194 -16.27 -19.19 16.11
C GLU A 194 -15.70 -20.47 15.47
N ASN A 195 -14.67 -21.05 16.07
CA ASN A 195 -13.99 -22.27 15.59
C ASN A 195 -13.42 -22.17 14.18
N GLU A 196 -13.12 -20.96 13.71
CA GLU A 196 -12.44 -20.77 12.43
C GLU A 196 -11.05 -21.42 12.45
N ASN A 197 -10.57 -21.89 11.29
CA ASN A 197 -9.25 -22.50 11.21
C ASN A 197 -8.14 -21.44 11.42
N ILE A 198 -7.13 -21.77 12.23
CA ILE A 198 -6.02 -20.85 12.54
C ILE A 198 -5.27 -20.39 11.28
N ILE A 199 -5.05 -21.27 10.31
CA ILE A 199 -4.35 -20.94 9.07
C ILE A 199 -5.17 -19.91 8.27
N THR A 200 -6.49 -20.07 8.21
CA THR A 200 -7.39 -19.11 7.57
C THR A 200 -7.34 -17.75 8.26
N VAL A 201 -7.41 -17.72 9.60
CA VAL A 201 -7.36 -16.47 10.39
C VAL A 201 -6.03 -15.74 10.21
N LEU A 202 -4.91 -16.46 10.29
CA LEU A 202 -3.59 -15.88 10.06
C LEU A 202 -3.44 -15.36 8.63
N GLN A 203 -4.04 -16.03 7.64
CA GLN A 203 -4.09 -15.53 6.27
C GLN A 203 -4.90 -14.22 6.18
N LYS A 204 -6.08 -14.14 6.82
CA LYS A 204 -6.88 -12.91 6.86
C LYS A 204 -6.09 -11.74 7.46
N ILE A 205 -5.36 -11.99 8.56
CA ILE A 205 -4.53 -10.96 9.23
C ILE A 205 -3.33 -10.56 8.37
N GLU A 206 -2.65 -11.51 7.72
CA GLU A 206 -1.56 -11.22 6.79
C GLU A 206 -2.04 -10.32 5.64
N ASN A 207 -3.21 -10.64 5.07
CA ASN A 207 -3.80 -9.91 3.94
C ASN A 207 -4.10 -8.43 4.26
N LEU A 208 -4.29 -8.07 5.54
CA LEU A 208 -4.50 -6.67 5.94
C LEU A 208 -3.32 -5.76 5.57
N THR A 209 -2.11 -6.32 5.47
CA THR A 209 -0.88 -5.54 5.24
C THR A 209 -0.01 -6.08 4.10
N LYS A 210 -0.28 -7.31 3.63
CA LYS A 210 0.47 -7.93 2.53
C LYS A 210 0.23 -7.17 1.23
N LEU A 211 1.31 -6.72 0.62
CA LEU A 211 1.34 -6.19 -0.74
C LEU A 211 1.50 -7.35 -1.71
N TYR A 212 0.46 -7.65 -2.48
CA TYR A 212 0.54 -8.72 -3.47
C TYR A 212 1.37 -8.27 -4.67
N GLN A 213 2.29 -9.13 -5.08
CA GLN A 213 3.15 -8.92 -6.24
C GLN A 213 3.04 -10.14 -7.15
N ILE A 214 3.05 -9.91 -8.46
CA ILE A 214 3.13 -11.02 -9.41
C ILE A 214 4.54 -11.60 -9.33
N SER A 215 4.65 -12.90 -9.12
CA SER A 215 5.95 -13.58 -9.00
C SER A 215 5.94 -14.84 -9.84
N VAL A 216 7.12 -15.29 -10.26
CA VAL A 216 7.31 -16.62 -10.86
C VAL A 216 7.17 -17.72 -9.80
N LYS A 217 7.43 -17.38 -8.53
CA LYS A 217 7.25 -18.31 -7.41
C LYS A 217 5.78 -18.63 -7.24
N THR A 218 5.48 -19.90 -7.04
CA THR A 218 4.11 -20.42 -6.91
C THR A 218 3.54 -20.31 -5.50
N ASP A 219 4.28 -19.71 -4.56
CA ASP A 219 3.89 -19.61 -3.14
C ASP A 219 2.58 -18.82 -2.95
N ASP A 220 2.39 -17.75 -3.73
CA ASP A 220 1.20 -16.90 -3.66
C ASP A 220 0.22 -17.16 -4.83
N SER A 221 0.74 -17.34 -6.06
CA SER A 221 -0.07 -17.57 -7.24
C SER A 221 0.72 -18.20 -8.39
N VAL A 222 0.08 -19.09 -9.14
CA VAL A 222 0.67 -19.75 -10.32
C VAL A 222 0.60 -18.87 -11.58
N ILE A 223 -0.16 -17.76 -11.53
CA ILE A 223 -0.45 -16.90 -12.68
C ILE A 223 0.84 -16.35 -13.32
N GLY A 224 1.81 -15.91 -12.51
CA GLY A 224 3.08 -15.39 -13.02
C GLY A 224 3.95 -16.46 -13.71
N LEU A 225 3.91 -17.71 -13.25
CA LEU A 225 4.61 -18.80 -13.93
C LEU A 225 3.94 -19.12 -15.28
N ILE A 226 2.60 -19.21 -15.31
CA ILE A 226 1.84 -19.47 -16.53
C ILE A 226 2.10 -18.39 -17.58
N TYR A 227 2.06 -17.11 -17.18
CA TYR A 227 2.32 -15.99 -18.09
C TYR A 227 3.72 -16.05 -18.70
N LEU A 228 4.74 -16.38 -17.91
CA LEU A 228 6.12 -16.51 -18.40
C LEU A 228 6.27 -17.66 -19.41
N ILE A 229 5.63 -18.81 -19.15
CA ILE A 229 5.64 -19.95 -20.06
C ILE A 229 4.96 -19.59 -21.38
N VAL A 230 3.77 -18.98 -21.32
CA VAL A 230 3.01 -18.58 -22.52
C VAL A 230 3.81 -17.60 -23.38
N ILE A 231 4.40 -16.57 -22.78
CA ILE A 231 5.23 -15.60 -23.52
C ILE A 231 6.45 -16.27 -24.16
N SER A 232 7.11 -17.17 -23.43
CA SER A 232 8.30 -17.85 -23.94
C SER A 232 7.96 -18.72 -25.16
N VAL A 233 6.87 -19.49 -25.08
CA VAL A 233 6.38 -20.32 -26.20
C VAL A 233 6.00 -19.47 -27.40
N LEU A 234 5.23 -18.40 -27.20
CA LEU A 234 4.84 -17.50 -28.28
C LEU A 234 6.06 -16.83 -28.92
N SER A 235 7.05 -16.44 -28.13
CA SER A 235 8.28 -15.83 -28.65
C SER A 235 9.09 -16.82 -29.51
N ILE A 236 9.14 -18.10 -29.12
CA ILE A 236 9.77 -19.16 -29.92
C ILE A 236 9.02 -19.38 -31.24
N ILE A 237 7.68 -19.37 -31.22
CA ILE A 237 6.84 -19.51 -32.43
C ILE A 237 7.06 -18.32 -33.38
N ILE A 238 7.09 -17.10 -32.84
CA ILE A 238 7.32 -15.90 -33.64
C ILE A 238 8.73 -15.90 -34.23
N LEU A 239 9.76 -16.28 -33.45
CA LEU A 239 11.12 -16.39 -33.96
C LEU A 239 11.26 -17.48 -35.03
N SER A 240 10.63 -18.65 -34.84
CA SER A 240 10.68 -19.73 -35.82
C SER A 240 9.97 -19.38 -37.13
N SER A 241 9.02 -18.44 -37.11
CA SER A 241 8.38 -17.93 -38.34
C SER A 241 9.37 -17.29 -39.32
N LEU A 242 10.54 -16.81 -38.85
CA LEU A 242 11.60 -16.29 -39.73
C LEU A 242 12.13 -17.35 -40.71
N ILE A 243 12.05 -18.64 -40.36
CA ILE A 243 12.50 -19.74 -41.22
C ILE A 243 11.72 -19.77 -42.54
N VAL A 244 10.45 -19.33 -42.53
CA VAL A 244 9.59 -19.32 -43.74
C VAL A 244 10.15 -18.41 -44.84
N ASN A 245 10.90 -17.36 -44.49
CA ASN A 245 11.55 -16.47 -45.46
C ASN A 245 12.62 -17.20 -46.31
N PHE A 246 13.14 -18.34 -45.83
CA PHE A 246 14.15 -19.13 -46.55
C PHE A 246 13.55 -20.26 -47.40
N ILE A 247 12.24 -20.51 -47.29
CA ILE A 247 11.57 -21.56 -48.06
C ILE A 247 11.19 -20.97 -49.42
N GLN A 248 11.86 -21.41 -50.50
CA GLN A 248 11.69 -20.89 -51.87
C GLN A 248 10.22 -20.77 -52.31
N LYS A 249 9.37 -21.71 -51.91
CA LYS A 249 7.92 -21.70 -52.21
C LYS A 249 7.19 -20.47 -51.65
N PHE A 250 7.65 -19.94 -50.52
CA PHE A 250 6.99 -18.85 -49.81
C PHE A 250 7.61 -17.48 -50.06
N VAL A 251 8.86 -17.41 -50.58
CA VAL A 251 9.57 -16.15 -50.85
C VAL A 251 8.70 -15.08 -51.55
N PRO A 252 7.93 -15.38 -52.62
CA PRO A 252 7.14 -14.35 -53.31
C PRO A 252 6.09 -13.66 -52.43
N TYR A 253 5.65 -14.30 -51.35
CA TYR A 253 4.66 -13.74 -50.42
C TYR A 253 5.30 -12.83 -49.35
N PHE A 254 6.63 -12.91 -49.16
CA PHE A 254 7.37 -12.13 -48.16
C PHE A 254 8.18 -10.97 -48.75
N ASP A 255 8.14 -10.78 -50.08
CA ASP A 255 8.81 -9.69 -50.82
C ASP A 255 8.32 -8.27 -50.45
N PHE A 256 7.28 -8.16 -49.61
CA PHE A 256 6.83 -6.87 -49.11
C PHE A 256 7.89 -6.18 -48.25
N LEU A 257 8.58 -6.88 -47.35
CA LEU A 257 9.65 -6.29 -46.53
C LEU A 257 10.98 -6.98 -46.82
N SER A 258 12.09 -6.25 -46.61
CA SER A 258 13.40 -6.90 -46.65
C SER A 258 13.58 -7.83 -45.45
N PHE A 259 14.41 -8.86 -45.59
CA PHE A 259 14.64 -9.84 -44.53
C PHE A 259 15.09 -9.19 -43.21
N GLU A 260 15.96 -8.17 -43.27
CA GLU A 260 16.41 -7.45 -42.08
C GLU A 260 15.27 -6.69 -41.40
N PHE A 261 14.32 -6.18 -42.19
CA PHE A 261 13.14 -5.47 -41.68
C PHE A 261 12.12 -6.42 -41.07
N TRP A 262 11.99 -7.64 -41.60
CA TRP A 262 11.23 -8.71 -40.94
C TRP A 262 11.81 -9.09 -39.58
N ILE A 263 13.15 -9.20 -39.47
CA ILE A 263 13.82 -9.45 -38.18
C ILE A 263 13.52 -8.33 -37.18
N LEU A 264 13.64 -7.06 -37.59
CA LEU A 264 13.37 -5.93 -36.71
C LEU A 264 11.92 -5.90 -36.25
N SER A 265 10.96 -6.17 -37.14
CA SER A 265 9.54 -6.22 -36.78
C SER A 265 9.24 -7.32 -35.76
N ILE A 266 9.82 -8.51 -35.94
CA ILE A 266 9.67 -9.63 -35.03
C ILE A 266 10.32 -9.33 -33.68
N LEU A 267 11.52 -8.75 -33.68
CA LEU A 267 12.19 -8.33 -32.45
C LEU A 267 11.35 -7.28 -31.70
N GLY A 268 10.75 -6.32 -32.41
CA GLY A 268 9.85 -5.32 -31.83
C GLY A 268 8.66 -5.96 -31.10
N ILE A 269 7.98 -6.93 -31.74
CA ILE A 269 6.86 -7.66 -31.13
C ILE A 269 7.32 -8.38 -29.86
N ILE A 270 8.46 -9.07 -29.91
CA ILE A 270 9.01 -9.79 -28.75
C ILE A 270 9.28 -8.80 -27.61
N ILE A 271 9.93 -7.66 -27.88
CA ILE A 271 10.19 -6.64 -26.85
C ILE A 271 8.88 -6.15 -26.21
N ILE A 272 7.84 -5.88 -27.00
CA ILE A 272 6.51 -5.48 -26.49
C ILE A 272 5.92 -6.57 -25.59
N MET A 273 5.97 -7.84 -26.00
CA MET A 273 5.46 -8.95 -25.19
C MET A 273 6.19 -9.07 -23.85
N PHE A 274 7.51 -8.90 -23.85
CA PHE A 274 8.33 -8.98 -22.64
C PHE A 274 8.13 -7.80 -21.67
N THR A 275 7.41 -6.73 -22.06
CA THR A 275 7.11 -5.60 -21.15
C THR A 275 6.41 -6.05 -19.87
N GLY A 276 5.55 -7.07 -19.91
CA GLY A 276 4.84 -7.56 -18.72
C GLY A 276 5.74 -8.18 -17.65
N ILE A 277 6.93 -8.65 -18.03
CA ILE A 277 7.91 -9.19 -17.08
C ILE A 277 8.47 -8.07 -16.17
N THR A 278 8.42 -6.81 -16.62
CA THR A 278 8.81 -5.67 -15.77
C THR A 278 7.88 -5.48 -14.56
N GLU A 279 6.68 -6.06 -14.59
CA GLU A 279 5.72 -6.03 -13.46
C GLU A 279 6.01 -7.08 -12.40
N TYR A 280 7.00 -7.95 -12.61
CA TYR A 280 7.29 -9.05 -11.70
C TYR A 280 8.01 -8.56 -10.44
N GLY A 281 7.59 -9.05 -9.29
CA GLY A 281 8.15 -8.73 -7.97
C GLY A 281 7.89 -7.28 -7.56
N LYS A 282 8.85 -6.70 -6.82
CA LYS A 282 8.71 -5.33 -6.31
C LYS A 282 8.78 -4.34 -7.47
N LEU A 283 7.75 -3.49 -7.57
CA LEU A 283 7.75 -2.34 -8.46
C LEU A 283 8.85 -1.36 -8.03
N THR A 284 9.65 -0.91 -8.99
CA THR A 284 10.75 0.03 -8.77
C THR A 284 10.74 1.06 -9.88
N ILE A 285 11.26 2.26 -9.60
CA ILE A 285 11.32 3.36 -10.59
C ILE A 285 12.01 2.90 -11.87
N ILE A 286 13.09 2.12 -11.76
CA ILE A 286 13.83 1.55 -12.89
C ILE A 286 12.92 0.64 -13.74
N LYS A 287 12.11 -0.22 -13.12
CA LYS A 287 11.17 -1.10 -13.85
C LYS A 287 10.10 -0.29 -14.57
N CYS A 288 9.62 0.80 -13.98
CA CYS A 288 8.64 1.68 -14.61
C CYS A 288 9.19 2.35 -15.87
N HIS A 289 10.41 2.91 -15.79
CA HIS A 289 11.10 3.44 -16.97
C HIS A 289 11.39 2.36 -18.01
N LEU A 290 11.89 1.20 -17.57
CA LEU A 290 12.20 0.08 -18.46
C LEU A 290 10.96 -0.39 -19.23
N LYS A 291 9.80 -0.46 -18.56
CA LYS A 291 8.51 -0.79 -19.19
C LYS A 291 8.19 0.18 -20.33
N MET A 292 8.30 1.48 -20.08
CA MET A 292 8.05 2.51 -21.08
C MET A 292 9.04 2.42 -22.25
N ILE A 293 10.33 2.27 -21.97
CA ILE A 293 11.40 2.11 -22.98
C ILE A 293 11.12 0.90 -23.85
N MET A 294 10.85 -0.26 -23.25
CA MET A 294 10.54 -1.49 -24.00
C MET A 294 9.29 -1.30 -24.88
N LEU A 295 8.26 -0.62 -24.38
CA LEU A 295 7.05 -0.36 -25.16
C LEU A 295 7.32 0.57 -26.34
N THR A 296 8.02 1.70 -26.16
CA THR A 296 8.30 2.65 -27.24
C THR A 296 9.23 2.05 -28.30
N PHE A 297 10.37 1.48 -27.87
CA PHE A 297 11.32 0.88 -28.81
C PHE A 297 10.72 -0.33 -29.50
N GLY A 298 9.99 -1.18 -28.78
CA GLY A 298 9.31 -2.32 -29.36
C GLY A 298 8.29 -1.90 -30.42
N PHE A 299 7.51 -0.85 -30.15
CA PHE A 299 6.54 -0.30 -31.10
C PHE A 299 7.21 0.31 -32.34
N THR A 300 8.28 1.07 -32.17
CA THR A 300 9.06 1.66 -33.27
C THR A 300 9.68 0.57 -34.15
N LEU A 301 10.32 -0.43 -33.55
CA LEU A 301 10.91 -1.55 -34.28
C LEU A 301 9.86 -2.37 -35.03
N TYR A 302 8.65 -2.49 -34.49
CA TYR A 302 7.54 -3.16 -35.14
C TYR A 302 6.95 -2.35 -36.30
N THR A 303 6.66 -1.06 -36.11
CA THR A 303 5.85 -0.27 -37.05
C THR A 303 6.66 0.42 -38.15
N ILE A 304 7.86 0.91 -37.84
CA ILE A 304 8.68 1.70 -38.77
C ILE A 304 9.11 0.93 -40.03
N PRO A 305 9.44 -0.38 -39.97
CA PRO A 305 9.71 -1.15 -41.18
C PRO A 305 8.54 -1.13 -42.19
N PHE A 306 7.30 -1.29 -41.71
CA PHE A 306 6.11 -1.23 -42.55
C PHE A 306 5.87 0.18 -43.09
N LEU A 307 6.02 1.20 -42.24
CA LEU A 307 5.88 2.60 -42.65
C LEU A 307 6.88 2.95 -43.75
N HIS A 308 8.15 2.54 -43.62
CA HIS A 308 9.18 2.76 -44.63
C HIS A 308 8.77 2.17 -45.99
N ARG A 309 8.25 0.94 -46.00
CA ARG A 309 7.79 0.29 -47.24
C ARG A 309 6.59 1.00 -47.86
N LEU A 310 5.62 1.42 -47.04
CA LEU A 310 4.47 2.19 -47.50
C LEU A 310 4.89 3.53 -48.12
N VAL A 311 5.87 4.21 -47.51
CA VAL A 311 6.42 5.47 -48.03
C VAL A 311 7.13 5.25 -49.37
N ILE A 312 7.89 4.17 -49.55
CA ILE A 312 8.54 3.88 -50.84
C ILE A 312 7.53 3.52 -51.92
N ASN A 313 6.47 2.78 -51.57
CA ASN A 313 5.44 2.34 -52.51
C ASN A 313 4.38 3.42 -52.79
N PHE A 314 4.60 4.66 -52.36
CA PHE A 314 3.67 5.76 -52.64
C PHE A 314 3.57 6.00 -54.16
N PRO A 315 2.36 6.14 -54.72
CA PRO A 315 2.15 6.18 -56.18
C PRO A 315 2.76 7.41 -56.85
N GLU A 316 2.87 8.52 -56.14
CA GLU A 316 3.44 9.76 -56.66
C GLU A 316 4.94 9.86 -56.35
N LYS A 317 5.71 10.27 -57.36
CA LYS A 317 7.13 10.58 -57.19
C LYS A 317 7.27 11.82 -56.31
N ASN A 318 7.64 11.61 -55.05
CA ASN A 318 7.95 12.69 -54.12
C ASN A 318 9.40 12.57 -53.60
N LYS A 319 9.93 13.68 -53.08
CA LYS A 319 11.32 13.77 -52.57
C LYS A 319 11.54 12.85 -51.35
N ILE A 320 10.50 12.59 -50.55
CA ILE A 320 10.59 11.81 -49.32
C ILE A 320 10.72 10.31 -49.67
N SER A 321 9.87 9.79 -50.55
CA SER A 321 9.90 8.40 -51.03
C SER A 321 11.23 8.06 -51.69
N THR A 322 11.74 8.95 -52.56
CA THR A 322 13.04 8.77 -53.23
C THR A 322 14.22 8.81 -52.25
N TRP A 323 14.18 9.69 -51.24
CA TRP A 323 15.18 9.72 -50.17
C TRP A 323 15.13 8.46 -49.29
N SER A 324 13.94 8.06 -48.83
CA SER A 324 13.73 6.87 -48.00
C SER A 324 14.16 5.59 -48.69
N GLN A 325 13.98 5.48 -50.02
CA GLN A 325 14.47 4.36 -50.82
C GLN A 325 16.00 4.25 -50.80
N LYS A 326 16.71 5.38 -50.89
CA LYS A 326 18.17 5.42 -50.88
C LYS A 326 18.77 5.25 -49.47
N HIS A 327 18.04 5.67 -48.43
CA HIS A 327 18.56 5.80 -47.07
C HIS A 327 17.77 4.97 -46.04
N LYS A 328 17.53 3.69 -46.31
CA LYS A 328 16.68 2.81 -45.47
C LYS A 328 17.04 2.80 -43.98
N TYR A 329 18.33 2.68 -43.64
CA TYR A 329 18.78 2.65 -42.24
C TYR A 329 18.75 4.01 -41.57
N THR A 330 19.04 5.07 -42.34
CA THR A 330 18.94 6.44 -41.83
C THR A 330 17.50 6.80 -41.50
N PHE A 331 16.53 6.36 -42.31
CA PHE A 331 15.11 6.53 -42.03
C PHE A 331 14.73 5.91 -40.67
N LEU A 332 15.09 4.64 -40.44
CA LEU A 332 14.85 3.97 -39.16
C LEU A 332 15.57 4.65 -37.99
N PHE A 333 16.83 5.05 -38.18
CA PHE A 333 17.64 5.71 -37.16
C PHE A 333 17.03 7.01 -36.64
N ILE A 334 16.36 7.79 -37.51
CA ILE A 334 15.67 9.02 -37.09
C ILE A 334 14.58 8.72 -36.05
N PHE A 335 13.76 7.68 -36.26
CA PHE A 335 12.71 7.32 -35.29
C PHE A 335 13.28 6.77 -33.99
N ILE A 336 14.35 5.97 -34.06
CA ILE A 336 15.07 5.51 -32.88
C ILE A 336 15.65 6.70 -32.09
N LEU A 337 16.17 7.72 -32.78
CA LEU A 337 16.67 8.93 -32.13
C LEU A 337 15.54 9.71 -31.44
N ILE A 338 14.36 9.79 -32.05
CA ILE A 338 13.17 10.39 -31.43
C ILE A 338 12.78 9.60 -30.17
N ASP A 339 12.80 8.27 -30.19
CA ASP A 339 12.54 7.44 -29.02
C ASP A 339 13.58 7.67 -27.91
N ILE A 340 14.86 7.78 -28.26
CA ILE A 340 15.93 8.08 -27.30
C ILE A 340 15.69 9.43 -26.65
N ILE A 341 15.38 10.47 -27.43
CA ILE A 341 15.14 11.83 -26.92
C ILE A 341 13.89 11.83 -26.02
N THR A 342 12.78 11.26 -26.47
CA THR A 342 11.52 11.23 -25.72
C THR A 342 11.65 10.43 -24.42
N ASN A 343 12.30 9.27 -24.45
CA ASN A 343 12.58 8.50 -23.22
C ASN A 343 13.57 9.23 -22.30
N SER A 344 14.57 9.94 -22.84
CA SER A 344 15.47 10.78 -22.05
C SER A 344 14.72 11.90 -21.33
N LEU A 345 13.74 12.52 -21.98
CA LEU A 345 12.86 13.52 -21.37
C LEU A 345 11.99 12.90 -20.25
N LEU A 346 11.54 11.65 -20.40
CA LEU A 346 10.79 10.95 -19.35
C LEU A 346 11.62 10.76 -18.07
N PHE A 347 12.95 10.65 -18.14
CA PHE A 347 13.80 10.59 -16.94
C PHE A 347 13.86 11.91 -16.16
N ILE A 348 13.51 13.04 -16.79
CA ILE A 348 13.39 14.33 -16.10
C ILE A 348 12.17 14.32 -15.17
N HIS A 349 11.14 13.53 -15.51
CA HIS A 349 9.98 13.34 -14.66
C HIS A 349 10.22 12.18 -13.69
N TYR A 350 10.16 12.44 -12.38
CA TYR A 350 10.28 11.38 -11.40
C TYR A 350 8.94 10.64 -11.23
N TYR A 351 9.02 9.32 -11.19
CA TYR A 351 7.93 8.44 -10.78
C TYR A 351 7.85 8.42 -9.24
N GLU A 352 6.63 8.53 -8.69
CA GLU A 352 6.38 8.32 -7.26
C GLU A 352 5.61 7.01 -7.07
N ILE A 353 6.26 6.03 -6.45
CA ILE A 353 5.62 4.78 -6.07
C ILE A 353 4.81 5.01 -4.80
N LYS A 354 3.50 4.79 -4.88
CA LYS A 354 2.60 4.88 -3.73
C LYS A 354 2.15 3.49 -3.33
N ASP A 355 2.30 3.21 -2.05
CA ASP A 355 1.75 2.00 -1.44
C ASP A 355 0.31 2.30 -1.04
N GLU A 356 -0.65 1.78 -1.82
CA GLU A 356 -2.06 1.86 -1.48
C GLU A 356 -2.45 0.62 -0.67
N ILE A 357 -2.44 0.78 0.66
CA ILE A 357 -2.92 -0.23 1.59
C ILE A 357 -4.39 0.07 1.87
N GLU A 358 -5.27 -0.60 1.14
CA GLU A 358 -6.70 -0.56 1.38
C GLU A 358 -7.09 -1.77 2.24
N ILE A 359 -7.36 -1.48 3.52
CA ILE A 359 -7.77 -2.47 4.50
C ILE A 359 -9.18 -2.96 4.13
N ASP A 360 -9.29 -3.91 3.20
CA ASP A 360 -10.46 -4.78 2.83
C ASP A 360 -10.27 -5.37 1.43
N ASN A 361 -9.40 -4.78 0.62
CA ASN A 361 -9.06 -5.26 -0.71
C ASN A 361 -7.64 -5.85 -0.74
N LYS A 362 -7.33 -6.62 -1.80
CA LYS A 362 -5.96 -7.09 -2.02
C LYS A 362 -5.07 -5.88 -2.30
N ASN A 363 -4.19 -5.54 -1.35
CA ASN A 363 -3.29 -4.38 -1.47
C ASN A 363 -2.36 -4.55 -2.67
N LYS A 364 -2.16 -3.47 -3.43
CA LYS A 364 -1.29 -3.41 -4.61
C LYS A 364 -0.41 -2.17 -4.55
N LYS A 365 0.80 -2.28 -5.11
CA LYS A 365 1.63 -1.09 -5.38
C LYS A 365 1.13 -0.43 -6.66
N LEU A 366 0.95 0.89 -6.62
CA LEU A 366 0.65 1.70 -7.79
C LEU A 366 1.79 2.67 -8.03
N ASP A 367 1.98 3.03 -9.30
CA ASP A 367 2.94 4.04 -9.71
C ASP A 367 2.22 5.16 -10.46
N PHE A 368 2.65 6.39 -10.22
CA PHE A 368 2.06 7.59 -10.78
C PHE A 368 3.16 8.53 -11.30
N ILE A 369 2.92 9.10 -12.48
CA ILE A 369 3.75 10.19 -13.03
C ILE A 369 3.33 11.47 -12.31
N ASN A 370 4.21 11.99 -11.46
CA ASN A 370 3.85 13.03 -10.50
C ASN A 370 3.87 14.46 -11.07
N ASN A 371 4.47 14.66 -12.25
CA ASN A 371 4.74 15.99 -12.82
C ASN A 371 3.95 16.29 -14.10
N VAL A 372 2.88 15.56 -14.41
CA VAL A 372 1.92 16.06 -15.40
C VAL A 372 1.21 17.23 -14.76
N ASN A 373 1.45 18.44 -15.28
CA ASN A 373 0.89 19.69 -14.77
C ASN A 373 -0.62 19.51 -14.49
N LYS A 374 -1.00 19.51 -13.22
CA LYS A 374 -2.38 19.21 -12.77
C LYS A 374 -3.44 20.05 -13.48
N ARG A 375 -3.07 21.23 -14.00
CA ARG A 375 -3.93 22.07 -14.84
C ARG A 375 -4.45 21.39 -16.12
N PHE A 376 -3.76 20.38 -16.67
CA PHE A 376 -4.21 19.63 -17.85
C PHE A 376 -5.13 18.46 -17.52
N ILE A 377 -5.14 17.97 -16.27
CA ILE A 377 -5.96 16.82 -15.85
C ILE A 377 -7.20 17.30 -15.08
N ASP A 378 -7.09 18.38 -14.30
CA ASP A 378 -8.16 18.86 -13.42
C ASP A 378 -9.26 19.68 -14.12
N SER A 379 -9.22 19.88 -15.45
CA SER A 379 -10.25 20.69 -16.12
C SER A 379 -11.60 19.99 -16.29
N ASN A 380 -11.74 18.69 -15.98
CA ASN A 380 -12.96 17.92 -16.26
C ASN A 380 -13.56 17.10 -15.10
N THR A 381 -13.08 17.23 -13.85
CA THR A 381 -13.57 16.36 -12.75
C THR A 381 -13.84 17.04 -11.42
N THR A 382 -13.99 18.36 -11.37
CA THR A 382 -14.33 19.07 -10.11
C THR A 382 -15.68 19.81 -10.13
N THR A 383 -16.67 19.28 -10.85
CA THR A 383 -18.05 19.82 -10.82
C THR A 383 -19.09 18.79 -10.40
N SER A 384 -18.86 18.07 -9.29
CA SER A 384 -19.96 17.52 -8.48
C SER A 384 -19.42 16.90 -7.19
N LEU A 385 -19.33 17.71 -6.13
CA LEU A 385 -19.49 17.31 -4.71
C LEU A 385 -19.19 18.54 -3.82
N LYS A 386 -20.06 19.54 -3.91
CA LYS A 386 -20.30 20.48 -2.80
C LYS A 386 -21.75 20.29 -2.38
N SER A 387 -21.98 19.37 -1.46
CA SER A 387 -23.24 19.26 -0.72
C SER A 387 -23.21 20.26 0.45
N TYR A 388 -24.14 21.20 0.37
CA TYR A 388 -24.89 21.84 1.47
C TYR A 388 -24.20 22.08 2.81
N GLN A 389 -23.72 23.31 2.99
CA GLN A 389 -23.97 24.06 4.22
C GLN A 389 -24.49 25.45 3.84
N THR A 390 -25.81 25.61 3.92
CA THR A 390 -26.49 26.90 3.91
C THR A 390 -26.41 27.52 5.30
N ASN A 391 -25.79 28.69 5.42
CA ASN A 391 -26.22 29.71 6.37
C ASN A 391 -26.13 31.08 5.67
N THR A 392 -27.28 31.73 5.71
CA THR A 392 -27.66 33.08 5.26
C THR A 392 -26.62 34.17 5.54
N PHE A 393 -26.38 35.06 4.57
CA PHE A 393 -26.69 36.49 4.68
C PHE A 393 -26.66 37.19 3.31
N LYS A 394 -27.70 37.99 3.05
CA LYS A 394 -27.96 38.81 1.86
C LYS A 394 -27.11 40.10 1.92
N THR A 395 -26.47 40.49 0.81
CA THR A 395 -26.48 41.89 0.35
C THR A 395 -26.21 41.95 -1.17
N ILE A 396 -26.93 42.85 -1.83
CA ILE A 396 -27.05 43.10 -3.28
C ILE A 396 -26.08 44.20 -3.72
N SER A 397 -25.84 44.27 -5.05
CA SER A 397 -25.25 45.36 -5.90
C SER A 397 -23.82 45.07 -6.37
N VAL A 398 -23.39 45.33 -7.61
CA VAL A 398 -23.97 45.97 -8.81
C VAL A 398 -23.16 45.50 -10.05
N ILE A 399 -23.78 45.66 -11.21
CA ILE A 399 -23.37 45.38 -12.60
C ILE A 399 -22.13 46.17 -13.02
N GLU A 400 -21.24 45.59 -13.85
CA GLU A 400 -20.80 46.19 -15.13
C GLU A 400 -20.07 45.21 -16.06
N ASN A 401 -20.30 45.43 -17.35
CA ASN A 401 -19.96 44.61 -18.51
C ASN A 401 -18.50 44.78 -18.94
N GLU A 402 -17.91 43.74 -19.53
CA GLU A 402 -17.05 43.91 -20.70
C GLU A 402 -17.08 42.65 -21.57
N GLN A 403 -17.22 42.88 -22.88
CA GLN A 403 -17.53 41.91 -23.92
C GLN A 403 -16.33 41.75 -24.86
N ASN A 404 -16.20 40.53 -25.40
CA ASN A 404 -15.64 40.16 -26.70
C ASN A 404 -14.14 39.81 -26.81
N GLU A 405 -13.82 38.55 -26.49
CA GLU A 405 -12.80 37.76 -27.21
C GLU A 405 -13.19 36.26 -27.44
N ASP A 406 -14.41 35.82 -27.07
CA ASP A 406 -14.75 34.39 -26.93
C ASP A 406 -15.51 33.72 -28.10
N GLU A 407 -15.82 34.43 -29.19
CA GLU A 407 -16.77 33.89 -30.18
C GLU A 407 -16.21 32.78 -31.10
N LEU A 408 -14.86 32.67 -31.23
CA LEU A 408 -14.23 31.65 -32.07
C LEU A 408 -14.05 30.30 -31.35
N ASP A 409 -13.80 30.32 -30.04
CA ASP A 409 -13.57 29.13 -29.22
C ASP A 409 -14.89 28.39 -28.88
N ILE A 410 -16.01 29.13 -28.84
CA ILE A 410 -17.35 28.57 -28.64
C ILE A 410 -17.82 27.73 -29.84
N LYS A 411 -17.43 28.10 -31.07
CA LYS A 411 -17.79 27.32 -32.27
C LYS A 411 -17.04 25.98 -32.35
N LEU A 412 -15.77 25.91 -31.95
CA LEU A 412 -15.00 24.66 -31.96
C LEU A 412 -15.48 23.69 -30.88
N LYS A 413 -15.81 24.21 -29.69
CA LYS A 413 -16.39 23.43 -28.57
C LYS A 413 -17.74 22.81 -28.93
N ASN A 414 -18.56 23.48 -29.72
CA ASN A 414 -19.87 22.98 -30.15
C ASN A 414 -19.80 21.81 -31.15
N VAL A 415 -18.75 21.72 -31.97
CA VAL A 415 -18.57 20.59 -32.90
C VAL A 415 -18.11 19.34 -32.13
N MET A 416 -17.15 19.50 -31.21
CA MET A 416 -16.62 18.38 -30.45
C MET A 416 -17.62 17.82 -29.42
N SER A 417 -18.44 18.70 -28.82
CA SER A 417 -19.59 18.33 -27.99
C SER A 417 -20.60 17.45 -28.75
N LYS A 418 -20.92 17.81 -30.01
CA LYS A 418 -21.85 17.05 -30.85
C LYS A 418 -21.29 15.69 -31.29
N ILE A 419 -19.99 15.59 -31.57
CA ILE A 419 -19.32 14.31 -31.90
C ILE A 419 -19.34 13.36 -30.68
N ILE A 420 -19.09 13.88 -29.48
CA ILE A 420 -19.13 13.09 -28.25
C ILE A 420 -20.57 12.61 -27.93
N GLN A 421 -21.58 13.47 -28.09
CA GLN A 421 -22.98 13.05 -27.92
C GLN A 421 -23.45 12.02 -28.96
N TYR A 422 -22.94 12.08 -30.19
CA TYR A 422 -23.25 11.11 -31.23
C TYR A 422 -22.67 9.72 -30.93
N HIS A 423 -21.45 9.65 -30.38
CA HIS A 423 -20.78 8.37 -30.11
C HIS A 423 -21.07 7.75 -28.73
N TYR A 424 -21.55 8.53 -27.75
CA TYR A 424 -21.77 8.05 -26.37
C TYR A 424 -23.25 7.97 -25.95
N LYS A 425 -24.18 7.83 -26.90
CA LYS A 425 -25.59 7.58 -26.57
C LYS A 425 -25.76 6.14 -26.08
N ARG A 426 -25.53 5.92 -24.79
CA ARG A 426 -25.80 4.64 -24.10
C ARG A 426 -27.32 4.48 -23.98
N SER A 427 -27.86 3.39 -24.54
CA SER A 427 -29.27 3.02 -24.37
C SER A 427 -29.54 2.72 -22.90
N SER A 428 -30.32 3.57 -22.23
CA SER A 428 -30.84 3.30 -20.90
C SER A 428 -31.91 2.21 -21.02
N VAL A 429 -31.57 1.02 -20.53
CA VAL A 429 -32.53 -0.04 -20.24
C VAL A 429 -33.31 0.37 -18.99
N ASN A 430 -34.63 0.48 -19.11
CA ASN A 430 -35.55 0.64 -17.98
C ASN A 430 -35.46 -0.60 -17.08
N ILE A 431 -35.17 -0.38 -15.80
CA ILE A 431 -35.49 -1.33 -14.74
C ILE A 431 -36.30 -0.55 -13.71
N ASP A 432 -37.62 -0.70 -13.84
CA ASP A 432 -38.58 -0.37 -12.79
C ASP A 432 -38.68 -1.55 -11.80
N SER A 433 -39.04 -1.19 -10.56
CA SER A 433 -39.51 -2.01 -9.44
C SER A 433 -38.48 -2.85 -8.67
N GLU A 434 -38.13 -2.38 -7.46
CA GLU A 434 -38.59 -2.99 -6.20
C GLU A 434 -38.07 -2.18 -5.00
N ASN A 435 -38.97 -1.37 -4.42
CA ASN A 435 -38.84 -0.80 -3.08
C ASN A 435 -39.80 -1.58 -2.18
N SER A 436 -39.30 -2.35 -1.21
CA SER A 436 -39.98 -2.45 0.09
C SER A 436 -39.05 -3.03 1.17
N VAL A 437 -39.22 -2.46 2.36
CA VAL A 437 -38.81 -2.99 3.68
C VAL A 437 -37.33 -2.83 4.06
N TYR A 438 -37.01 -1.80 4.85
CA TYR A 438 -36.41 -1.97 6.19
C TYR A 438 -36.38 -0.61 6.92
N SER A 439 -37.37 -0.41 7.79
CA SER A 439 -37.38 0.63 8.82
C SER A 439 -37.86 0.01 10.14
N SER A 440 -36.95 -0.33 11.05
CA SER A 440 -37.19 -0.32 12.49
C SER A 440 -35.88 -0.58 13.25
N PHE A 441 -35.88 -0.23 14.54
CA PHE A 441 -34.80 -0.30 15.53
C PHE A 441 -33.89 0.91 15.67
N LYS A 442 -34.51 1.96 16.22
CA LYS A 442 -33.92 2.82 17.25
C LYS A 442 -34.77 2.66 18.52
N ASN A 443 -34.11 2.59 19.67
CA ASN A 443 -34.62 2.49 21.06
C ASN A 443 -34.64 1.08 21.67
N HIS A 444 -33.52 0.68 22.28
CA HIS A 444 -33.44 0.48 23.74
C HIS A 444 -31.98 0.51 24.20
#